data_AF-A0AAD7KY68-F1
#
_entry.id   AF-A0AAD7KY68-F1
#
_cell.length_a   1.000
_cell.length_b   1.000
_cell.length_c   1.000
_cell.angle_alpha   90.00
_cell.angle_beta   90.00
_cell.angle_gamma   90.00
#
_symmetry.space_group_name_H-M   'P 1'
#
loop_
_entity.id
_entity.type
_entity.pdbx_description
1 polymer ?
#
loop_
_entity_poly.entity_id
_entity_poly.type
_entity_poly.pdbx_seq_one_letter_code
_entity_poly.pdbx_strand_id
1 'polypeptide(L)'
;MFRNLIVVRIDGRDFRRFYEVHELQNPNDKKALNLMNFCARGTLEEYPDIVFAYGFSDEFSFVFKKTSKFYQWRASKVISCASIEVLQAYFLWRQNVCHINNQYDECYWRLVERGMTGMEARAYLAAEKRDKNDVLFYEFSFNYNKVDDIFRQGSCVFKEEVEDIVKYNEDGAPVKRLRRETIIVHSKKIASKSFWQKTPDSFEGAGFVLRKNSHLYQRRASEIVSSVVSFFTSVYVMRWKDFFLKKELKCPPSFDGRAVCYPSSEILRDYLSWRRVNCHINNRYNSCFWKLVASGKSKREAQHQMKGVQMQKKLEELSVEYDKIPSIFRLGSSIF
;
A
#
# COMPACT_ATOMS: atom_id res chain seq x y z
N MET A 1 24.71 14.47 -7.82
CA MET A 1 23.67 14.89 -6.85
C MET A 1 22.35 14.24 -7.23
N PHE A 2 21.86 13.25 -6.48
CA PHE A 2 20.72 12.43 -6.89
C PHE A 2 19.36 13.13 -6.64
N ARG A 3 18.76 13.64 -7.72
CA ARG A 3 17.43 14.27 -7.76
C ARG A 3 16.36 13.18 -7.75
N ASN A 4 16.03 12.66 -6.58
CA ASN A 4 15.20 11.47 -6.43
C ASN A 4 13.87 11.80 -5.72
N LEU A 5 12.84 10.97 -5.87
CA LEU A 5 11.57 11.09 -5.12
C LEU A 5 11.74 10.57 -3.68
N ILE A 6 10.89 10.96 -2.73
CA ILE A 6 10.83 10.33 -1.40
C ILE A 6 9.43 9.79 -1.16
N VAL A 7 9.30 8.57 -0.66
CA VAL A 7 8.04 8.06 -0.10
C VAL A 7 8.17 7.92 1.41
N VAL A 8 7.26 8.55 2.17
CA VAL A 8 7.10 8.34 3.61
C VAL A 8 5.89 7.45 3.81
N ARG A 9 6.09 6.24 4.34
CA ARG A 9 4.99 5.37 4.79
C ARG A 9 4.74 5.57 6.28
N ILE A 10 3.49 5.73 6.66
CA ILE A 10 2.98 5.58 8.02
C ILE A 10 2.15 4.30 8.14
N ASP A 11 2.09 3.71 9.33
CA ASP A 11 1.74 2.30 9.55
C ASP A 11 1.18 2.11 10.97
N GLY A 12 0.02 1.48 11.15
CA GLY A 12 -0.68 1.46 12.44
C GLY A 12 -0.05 0.52 13.47
N ARG A 13 0.36 1.04 14.63
CA ARG A 13 0.91 0.21 15.72
C ARG A 13 -0.22 -0.47 16.49
N ASP A 14 -0.33 -1.78 16.28
CA ASP A 14 -1.33 -2.67 16.89
C ASP A 14 -2.78 -2.23 16.66
N PHE A 15 -3.09 -1.76 15.46
CA PHE A 15 -4.43 -1.24 15.12
C PHE A 15 -5.55 -2.29 15.22
N ARG A 16 -5.24 -3.60 15.22
CA ARG A 16 -6.21 -4.66 15.57
C ARG A 16 -6.78 -4.45 16.98
N ARG A 17 -5.91 -4.29 17.98
CA ARG A 17 -6.32 -3.97 19.35
C ARG A 17 -7.02 -2.61 19.44
N PHE A 18 -6.61 -1.63 18.63
CA PHE A 18 -7.30 -0.34 18.55
C PHE A 18 -8.75 -0.48 18.05
N TYR A 19 -8.98 -1.30 17.01
CA TYR A 19 -10.32 -1.62 16.49
C TYR A 19 -11.17 -2.37 17.52
N GLU A 20 -10.60 -3.38 18.19
CA GLU A 20 -11.24 -4.14 19.27
C GLU A 20 -11.68 -3.23 20.43
N VAL A 21 -10.75 -2.43 20.96
CA VAL A 21 -10.99 -1.54 22.11
C VAL A 21 -12.05 -0.48 21.81
N HIS A 22 -12.09 0.05 20.58
CA HIS A 22 -13.08 1.06 20.17
C HIS A 22 -14.37 0.47 19.58
N GLU A 23 -14.54 -0.86 19.56
CA GLU A 23 -15.58 -1.61 18.83
C GLU A 23 -15.87 -1.02 17.43
N LEU A 24 -14.84 -0.94 16.60
CA LEU A 24 -14.97 -0.52 15.20
C LEU A 24 -15.49 -1.66 14.32
N GLN A 25 -16.13 -1.33 13.19
CA GLN A 25 -16.66 -2.34 12.29
C GLN A 25 -15.56 -3.18 11.64
N ASN A 26 -15.75 -4.50 11.62
CA ASN A 26 -14.93 -5.46 10.90
C ASN A 26 -15.71 -6.00 9.68
N PRO A 27 -15.03 -6.48 8.61
CA PRO A 27 -13.59 -6.33 8.33
C PRO A 27 -13.16 -4.87 8.13
N ASN A 28 -14.09 -3.99 7.76
CA ASN A 28 -13.81 -2.58 7.46
C ASN A 28 -14.78 -1.64 8.16
N ASP A 29 -14.26 -0.53 8.69
CA ASP A 29 -15.04 0.60 9.18
C ASP A 29 -14.90 1.81 8.24
N LYS A 30 -15.99 2.17 7.55
CA LYS A 30 -15.98 3.29 6.58
C LYS A 30 -15.67 4.64 7.23
N LYS A 31 -15.99 4.82 8.52
CA LYS A 31 -15.70 6.06 9.27
C LYS A 31 -14.23 6.11 9.67
N ALA A 32 -13.64 4.98 10.08
CA ALA A 32 -12.21 4.89 10.37
C ALA A 32 -11.36 5.19 9.13
N LEU A 33 -11.70 4.61 7.98
CA LEU A 33 -11.01 4.91 6.72
C LEU A 33 -11.24 6.35 6.26
N ASN A 34 -12.45 6.91 6.43
CA ASN A 34 -12.69 8.32 6.10
C ASN A 34 -11.93 9.29 7.03
N LEU A 35 -11.71 8.94 8.31
CA LEU A 35 -10.83 9.69 9.21
C LEU A 35 -9.36 9.60 8.76
N MET A 36 -8.86 8.42 8.41
CA MET A 36 -7.52 8.25 7.81
C MET A 36 -7.35 9.09 6.53
N ASN A 37 -8.36 9.09 5.65
CA ASN A 37 -8.42 9.88 4.43
C ASN A 37 -8.37 11.40 4.72
N PHE A 38 -9.11 11.86 5.73
CA PHE A 38 -9.12 13.27 6.15
C PHE A 38 -7.73 13.69 6.67
N CYS A 39 -7.07 12.84 7.47
CA CYS A 39 -5.72 13.08 7.97
C CYS A 39 -4.70 13.14 6.82
N ALA A 40 -4.83 12.27 5.83
CA ALA A 40 -3.98 12.29 4.63
C ALA A 40 -4.20 13.56 3.78
N ARG A 41 -5.45 14.02 3.65
CA ARG A 41 -5.78 15.29 2.97
C ARG A 41 -5.14 16.49 3.67
N GLY A 42 -5.33 16.62 4.98
CA GLY A 42 -4.70 17.67 5.78
C GLY A 42 -3.17 17.63 5.72
N THR A 43 -2.57 16.44 5.64
CA THR A 43 -1.12 16.27 5.51
C THR A 43 -0.61 16.74 4.13
N LEU A 44 -1.38 16.55 3.05
CA LEU A 44 -1.07 17.15 1.75
C LEU A 44 -1.25 18.68 1.76
N GLU A 45 -2.22 19.20 2.52
CA GLU A 45 -2.47 20.65 2.65
C GLU A 45 -1.33 21.35 3.38
N GLU A 46 -0.91 20.82 4.55
CA GLU A 46 0.19 21.32 5.38
C GLU A 46 1.57 21.23 4.70
N TYR A 47 1.82 20.18 3.90
CA TYR A 47 3.13 19.97 3.26
C TYR A 47 3.05 20.07 1.71
N PRO A 48 3.19 21.28 1.12
CA PRO A 48 3.15 21.50 -0.33
C PRO A 48 4.18 20.73 -1.18
N ASP A 49 5.24 20.22 -0.56
CA ASP A 49 6.22 19.33 -1.20
C ASP A 49 5.66 17.91 -1.45
N ILE A 50 4.52 17.52 -0.84
CA ILE A 50 3.80 16.27 -1.13
C ILE A 50 2.89 16.44 -2.35
N VAL A 51 3.00 15.55 -3.34
CA VAL A 51 2.16 15.52 -4.55
C VAL A 51 0.97 14.59 -4.47
N PHE A 52 1.17 13.45 -3.79
CA PHE A 52 0.28 12.31 -3.86
C PHE A 52 0.43 11.49 -2.59
N ALA A 53 -0.66 10.89 -2.12
CA ALA A 53 -0.65 9.85 -1.13
C ALA A 53 -1.58 8.70 -1.53
N TYR A 54 -1.26 7.50 -1.06
CA TYR A 54 -2.10 6.32 -1.19
C TYR A 54 -2.18 5.57 0.13
N GLY A 55 -3.38 5.19 0.58
CA GLY A 55 -3.57 4.45 1.82
C GLY A 55 -4.76 3.50 1.80
N PHE A 56 -4.73 2.54 2.71
CA PHE A 56 -5.77 1.54 2.98
C PHE A 56 -5.53 0.94 4.37
N SER A 57 -6.56 0.35 4.99
CA SER A 57 -6.49 -0.10 6.38
C SER A 57 -5.99 1.05 7.30
N ASP A 58 -4.87 0.83 7.96
CA ASP A 58 -4.20 1.65 8.95
C ASP A 58 -2.87 2.26 8.42
N GLU A 59 -2.57 2.08 7.13
CA GLU A 59 -1.32 2.55 6.52
C GLU A 59 -1.52 3.52 5.34
N PHE A 60 -0.62 4.50 5.22
CA PHE A 60 -0.61 5.55 4.19
C PHE A 60 0.81 5.81 3.68
N SER A 61 0.97 6.04 2.38
CA SER A 61 2.25 6.31 1.70
C SER A 61 2.22 7.66 0.99
N PHE A 62 2.97 8.65 1.49
CA PHE A 62 3.06 10.02 0.98
C PHE A 62 4.28 10.23 0.08
N VAL A 63 4.11 10.87 -1.09
CA VAL A 63 5.16 11.08 -2.10
C VAL A 63 5.60 12.54 -2.16
N PHE A 64 6.88 12.80 -1.94
CA PHE A 64 7.51 14.12 -1.97
C PHE A 64 8.21 14.43 -3.32
N LYS A 65 8.18 15.70 -3.72
CA LYS A 65 8.71 16.20 -5.01
C LYS A 65 10.22 15.94 -5.20
N LYS A 66 10.59 15.76 -6.47
CA LYS A 66 11.96 15.42 -6.92
C LYS A 66 12.98 16.56 -6.72
N THR A 67 12.50 17.79 -6.55
CA THR A 67 13.28 19.04 -6.63
C THR A 67 13.66 19.68 -5.29
N SER A 68 13.17 19.20 -4.15
CA SER A 68 13.51 19.76 -2.83
C SER A 68 15.01 19.57 -2.54
N LYS A 69 15.74 20.71 -2.48
CA LYS A 69 17.19 20.78 -2.28
C LYS A 69 17.54 20.49 -0.83
N PHE A 70 18.66 19.78 -0.61
CA PHE A 70 19.04 19.26 0.71
C PHE A 70 20.52 18.83 0.72
N TYR A 71 21.10 18.57 1.89
CA TYR A 71 22.50 18.16 2.03
C TYR A 71 22.78 17.11 3.12
N GLN A 72 23.80 16.29 2.87
CA GLN A 72 24.46 15.30 3.76
C GLN A 72 23.61 14.17 4.39
N TRP A 73 24.30 13.11 4.81
CA TRP A 73 23.74 11.81 5.19
C TRP A 73 24.05 11.45 6.65
N ARG A 74 23.10 10.78 7.31
CA ARG A 74 23.40 9.71 8.28
C ARG A 74 22.55 8.49 7.91
N ALA A 75 23.21 7.35 7.68
CA ALA A 75 22.58 6.16 7.13
C ALA A 75 22.16 5.17 8.22
N SER A 76 20.97 4.58 8.06
CA SER A 76 20.56 3.31 8.69
C SER A 76 19.21 2.81 8.16
N LYS A 77 18.25 3.70 7.92
CA LYS A 77 16.87 3.37 7.48
C LYS A 77 16.33 4.38 6.46
N VAL A 78 17.09 4.66 5.39
CA VAL A 78 16.74 5.69 4.39
C VAL A 78 17.13 5.27 2.98
N ILE A 79 16.30 5.63 2.01
CA ILE A 79 16.52 5.45 0.57
C ILE A 79 15.85 6.63 -0.19
N SER A 80 16.18 6.89 -1.47
CA SER A 80 15.65 8.00 -2.29
C SER A 80 15.34 7.52 -3.73
N CYS A 81 14.16 7.73 -4.34
CA CYS A 81 13.63 6.97 -5.51
C CYS A 81 14.03 7.43 -6.93
N ALA A 82 14.21 6.47 -7.83
CA ALA A 82 14.72 6.66 -9.20
C ALA A 82 13.74 7.26 -10.23
N SER A 83 12.59 6.62 -10.51
CA SER A 83 11.72 6.97 -11.66
C SER A 83 10.21 6.82 -11.38
N ILE A 84 9.37 7.23 -12.36
CA ILE A 84 7.91 7.20 -12.25
C ILE A 84 7.35 5.78 -12.42
N GLU A 85 7.98 4.94 -13.23
CA GLU A 85 7.62 3.53 -13.43
C GLU A 85 7.83 2.74 -12.14
N VAL A 86 8.89 3.05 -11.37
CA VAL A 86 9.13 2.47 -10.04
C VAL A 86 8.05 2.89 -9.05
N LEU A 87 7.58 4.13 -9.13
CA LEU A 87 6.48 4.63 -8.28
C LEU A 87 5.14 3.98 -8.67
N GLN A 88 4.87 3.81 -9.97
CA GLN A 88 3.70 3.10 -10.49
C GLN A 88 3.70 1.62 -10.08
N ALA A 89 4.84 0.93 -10.21
CA ALA A 89 5.01 -0.46 -9.78
C ALA A 89 4.89 -0.62 -8.25
N TYR A 90 5.40 0.34 -7.48
CA TYR A 90 5.17 0.40 -6.04
C TYR A 90 3.67 0.52 -5.73
N PHE A 91 2.95 1.48 -6.33
CA PHE A 91 1.52 1.64 -6.07
C PHE A 91 0.67 0.48 -6.58
N LEU A 92 1.02 -0.15 -7.70
CA LEU A 92 0.40 -1.41 -8.14
C LEU A 92 0.53 -2.50 -7.07
N TRP A 93 1.73 -2.69 -6.51
CA TRP A 93 1.93 -3.65 -5.43
C TRP A 93 1.11 -3.29 -4.18
N ARG A 94 1.03 -2.00 -3.81
CA ARG A 94 0.24 -1.54 -2.66
C ARG A 94 -1.26 -1.76 -2.86
N GLN A 95 -1.79 -1.51 -4.05
CA GLN A 95 -3.19 -1.79 -4.40
C GLN A 95 -3.49 -3.29 -4.44
N ASN A 96 -2.55 -4.12 -4.92
CA ASN A 96 -2.70 -5.58 -4.87
C ASN A 96 -2.69 -6.10 -3.42
N VAL A 97 -1.88 -5.54 -2.51
CA VAL A 97 -1.90 -5.89 -1.08
C VAL A 97 -3.23 -5.47 -0.43
N CYS A 98 -3.74 -4.27 -0.73
CA CYS A 98 -5.08 -3.84 -0.30
C CYS A 98 -6.16 -4.86 -0.72
N HIS A 99 -6.16 -5.26 -1.98
CA HIS A 99 -7.13 -6.20 -2.55
C HIS A 99 -7.08 -7.58 -1.86
N ILE A 100 -5.88 -8.15 -1.73
CA ILE A 100 -5.65 -9.50 -1.17
C ILE A 100 -5.96 -9.52 0.34
N ASN A 101 -5.52 -8.51 1.10
CA ASN A 101 -5.81 -8.41 2.52
C ASN A 101 -7.33 -8.30 2.74
N ASN A 102 -7.99 -7.38 2.03
CA ASN A 102 -9.44 -7.18 2.18
C ASN A 102 -10.23 -8.46 1.85
N GLN A 103 -9.87 -9.19 0.80
CA GLN A 103 -10.51 -10.50 0.50
C GLN A 103 -10.24 -11.56 1.59
N TYR A 104 -9.04 -11.58 2.17
CA TYR A 104 -8.73 -12.47 3.29
C TYR A 104 -9.54 -12.11 4.53
N ASP A 105 -9.65 -10.83 4.88
CA ASP A 105 -10.36 -10.35 6.06
C ASP A 105 -11.89 -10.49 5.90
N GLU A 106 -12.43 -10.23 4.71
CA GLU A 106 -13.82 -10.53 4.34
C GLU A 106 -14.14 -12.04 4.43
N CYS A 107 -13.19 -12.94 4.13
CA CYS A 107 -13.37 -14.37 4.40
C CYS A 107 -13.29 -14.67 5.90
N TYR A 108 -12.27 -14.13 6.58
CA TYR A 108 -11.96 -14.42 7.98
C TYR A 108 -13.12 -14.04 8.90
N TRP A 109 -13.68 -12.84 8.74
CA TRP A 109 -14.77 -12.39 9.58
C TRP A 109 -16.06 -13.16 9.31
N ARG A 110 -16.34 -13.63 8.08
CA ARG A 110 -17.50 -14.51 7.82
C ARG A 110 -17.34 -15.93 8.38
N LEU A 111 -16.11 -16.42 8.53
CA LEU A 111 -15.85 -17.67 9.26
C LEU A 111 -16.10 -17.48 10.77
N VAL A 112 -15.72 -16.33 11.32
CA VAL A 112 -15.99 -15.95 12.72
C VAL A 112 -17.49 -15.73 12.98
N GLU A 113 -18.22 -15.09 12.05
CA GLU A 113 -19.69 -14.95 12.08
C GLU A 113 -20.41 -16.31 12.00
N ARG A 114 -19.81 -17.31 11.35
CA ARG A 114 -20.25 -18.73 11.37
C ARG A 114 -19.86 -19.48 12.65
N GLY A 115 -19.28 -18.81 13.64
CA GLY A 115 -18.93 -19.36 14.95
C GLY A 115 -17.53 -19.98 15.07
N MET A 116 -16.66 -19.86 14.06
CA MET A 116 -15.27 -20.30 14.20
C MET A 116 -14.49 -19.36 15.12
N THR A 117 -13.57 -19.90 15.92
CA THR A 117 -12.59 -19.05 16.62
C THR A 117 -11.63 -18.40 15.62
N GLY A 118 -11.02 -17.28 16.02
CA GLY A 118 -10.00 -16.60 15.20
C GLY A 118 -8.75 -17.43 14.92
N MET A 119 -8.53 -18.56 15.62
CA MET A 119 -7.47 -19.52 15.30
C MET A 119 -7.91 -20.50 14.21
N GLU A 120 -9.13 -21.04 14.30
CA GLU A 120 -9.71 -21.95 13.31
C GLU A 120 -9.90 -21.26 11.96
N ALA A 121 -10.45 -20.04 11.95
CA ALA A 121 -10.60 -19.24 10.73
C ALA A 121 -9.25 -18.98 10.02
N ARG A 122 -8.17 -18.72 10.79
CA ARG A 122 -6.81 -18.58 10.24
C ARG A 122 -6.26 -19.90 9.71
N ALA A 123 -6.46 -21.00 10.43
CA ALA A 123 -6.03 -22.33 10.02
C ALA A 123 -6.75 -22.79 8.73
N TYR A 124 -8.05 -22.55 8.64
CA TYR A 124 -8.86 -22.78 7.45
C TYR A 124 -8.32 -21.98 6.26
N LEU A 125 -8.19 -20.66 6.38
CA LEU A 125 -7.75 -19.81 5.26
C LEU A 125 -6.30 -20.05 4.81
N ALA A 126 -5.44 -20.54 5.71
CA ALA A 126 -4.07 -20.97 5.41
C ALA A 126 -4.00 -22.40 4.82
N ALA A 127 -5.00 -23.25 5.07
CA ALA A 127 -5.13 -24.55 4.42
C ALA A 127 -5.76 -24.45 3.02
N GLU A 128 -6.68 -23.49 2.84
CA GLU A 128 -7.47 -23.24 1.65
C GLU A 128 -6.65 -22.70 0.47
N LYS A 129 -6.74 -23.38 -0.69
CA LYS A 129 -5.95 -23.13 -1.90
C LYS A 129 -6.66 -22.31 -2.97
N ARG A 130 -8.00 -22.25 -2.96
CA ARG A 130 -8.81 -21.41 -3.86
C ARG A 130 -8.48 -19.94 -3.65
N ASP A 131 -8.71 -19.15 -4.69
CA ASP A 131 -8.67 -17.70 -4.58
C ASP A 131 -9.72 -17.23 -3.55
N LYS A 132 -9.41 -16.17 -2.81
CA LYS A 132 -10.31 -15.69 -1.74
C LYS A 132 -11.56 -15.03 -2.31
N ASN A 133 -11.53 -14.49 -3.53
CA ASN A 133 -12.72 -14.09 -4.26
C ASN A 133 -13.66 -15.28 -4.56
N ASP A 134 -13.10 -16.44 -4.94
CA ASP A 134 -13.89 -17.64 -5.22
C ASP A 134 -14.50 -18.23 -3.95
N VAL A 135 -13.75 -18.22 -2.84
CA VAL A 135 -14.27 -18.60 -1.52
C VAL A 135 -15.43 -17.69 -1.10
N LEU A 136 -15.28 -16.37 -1.21
CA LEU A 136 -16.37 -15.40 -0.97
C LEU A 136 -17.60 -15.69 -1.84
N PHE A 137 -17.40 -15.91 -3.15
CA PHE A 137 -18.50 -16.10 -4.08
C PHE A 137 -19.23 -17.44 -3.87
N TYR A 138 -18.52 -18.56 -3.84
CA TYR A 138 -19.14 -19.89 -3.80
C TYR A 138 -19.56 -20.34 -2.40
N GLU A 139 -18.87 -19.95 -1.32
CA GLU A 139 -19.19 -20.43 0.04
C GLU A 139 -20.02 -19.45 0.87
N PHE A 140 -19.95 -18.16 0.55
CA PHE A 140 -20.65 -17.10 1.27
C PHE A 140 -21.68 -16.35 0.40
N SER A 141 -21.85 -16.73 -0.87
CA SER A 141 -22.68 -16.02 -1.86
C SER A 141 -22.33 -14.53 -1.99
N PHE A 142 -21.10 -14.16 -1.62
CA PHE A 142 -20.68 -12.78 -1.44
C PHE A 142 -19.93 -12.28 -2.67
N ASN A 143 -20.58 -11.41 -3.44
CA ASN A 143 -19.98 -10.80 -4.62
C ASN A 143 -19.05 -9.65 -4.21
N TYR A 144 -17.77 -9.96 -4.01
CA TYR A 144 -16.72 -8.98 -3.72
C TYR A 144 -16.69 -7.80 -4.70
N ASN A 145 -17.12 -7.98 -5.96
CA ASN A 145 -17.13 -6.88 -6.92
C ASN A 145 -18.19 -5.79 -6.65
N LYS A 146 -19.17 -6.07 -5.78
CA LYS A 146 -20.16 -5.09 -5.29
C LYS A 146 -19.72 -4.35 -4.02
N VAL A 147 -18.58 -4.71 -3.42
CA VAL A 147 -18.06 -4.03 -2.23
C VAL A 147 -17.56 -2.63 -2.58
N ASP A 148 -17.77 -1.70 -1.64
CA ASP A 148 -17.42 -0.28 -1.73
C ASP A 148 -15.96 -0.07 -2.18
N ASP A 149 -15.73 0.81 -3.16
CA ASP A 149 -14.42 0.89 -3.82
C ASP A 149 -13.30 1.39 -2.88
N ILE A 150 -13.64 2.11 -1.79
CA ILE A 150 -12.72 2.48 -0.71
C ILE A 150 -12.05 1.27 -0.05
N PHE A 151 -12.78 0.16 0.15
CA PHE A 151 -12.26 -1.06 0.77
C PHE A 151 -11.44 -1.90 -0.23
N ARG A 152 -11.84 -1.90 -1.50
CA ARG A 152 -11.24 -2.76 -2.54
C ARG A 152 -10.02 -2.18 -3.23
N GLN A 153 -9.94 -0.86 -3.29
CA GLN A 153 -8.95 -0.12 -4.08
C GLN A 153 -8.04 0.76 -3.22
N GLY A 154 -8.41 1.03 -1.97
CA GLY A 154 -7.80 2.07 -1.14
C GLY A 154 -8.16 3.48 -1.60
N SER A 155 -7.46 4.46 -1.05
CA SER A 155 -7.69 5.89 -1.27
C SER A 155 -6.46 6.54 -1.88
N CYS A 156 -6.59 7.14 -3.07
CA CYS A 156 -5.63 8.11 -3.59
C CYS A 156 -5.99 9.51 -3.11
N VAL A 157 -5.01 10.29 -2.68
CA VAL A 157 -5.18 11.69 -2.26
C VAL A 157 -4.15 12.53 -3.00
N PHE A 158 -4.58 13.53 -3.77
CA PHE A 158 -3.69 14.36 -4.57
C PHE A 158 -4.34 15.71 -4.89
N LYS A 159 -3.56 16.64 -5.45
CA LYS A 159 -4.04 17.98 -5.80
C LYS A 159 -4.45 18.03 -7.28
N GLU A 160 -5.71 18.35 -7.55
CA GLU A 160 -6.25 18.57 -8.88
C GLU A 160 -6.57 20.06 -9.09
N GLU A 161 -6.57 20.53 -10.33
CA GLU A 161 -6.96 21.91 -10.69
C GLU A 161 -8.44 21.92 -11.06
N VAL A 162 -9.24 22.58 -10.20
CA VAL A 162 -10.69 22.64 -10.33
C VAL A 162 -11.14 24.08 -10.58
N GLU A 163 -12.17 24.26 -11.42
CA GLU A 163 -12.81 25.55 -11.61
C GLU A 163 -13.73 25.86 -10.41
N ASP A 164 -13.43 26.95 -9.72
CA ASP A 164 -14.20 27.46 -8.58
C ASP A 164 -14.89 28.77 -8.96
N ILE A 165 -16.16 28.94 -8.59
CA ILE A 165 -16.95 30.15 -8.90
C ILE A 165 -16.78 31.15 -7.78
N VAL A 166 -15.89 32.12 -7.98
CA VAL A 166 -15.42 33.03 -6.91
C VAL A 166 -16.37 34.22 -6.69
N LYS A 167 -17.10 34.61 -7.74
CA LYS A 167 -18.22 35.56 -7.70
C LYS A 167 -19.09 35.39 -8.95
N TYR A 168 -20.21 36.10 -9.00
CA TYR A 168 -20.94 36.36 -10.23
C TYR A 168 -20.70 37.82 -10.68
N ASN A 169 -20.81 38.09 -11.98
CA ASN A 169 -20.90 39.44 -12.52
C ASN A 169 -22.31 40.01 -12.35
N GLU A 170 -22.48 41.30 -12.64
CA GLU A 170 -23.77 41.98 -12.60
C GLU A 170 -24.77 41.37 -13.61
N ASP A 171 -24.29 40.84 -14.73
CA ASP A 171 -25.07 40.06 -15.71
C ASP A 171 -25.42 38.62 -15.25
N GLY A 172 -25.12 38.25 -14.00
CA GLY A 172 -25.29 36.89 -13.48
C GLY A 172 -24.30 35.85 -13.99
N ALA A 173 -23.31 36.23 -14.80
CA ALA A 173 -22.30 35.31 -15.34
C ALA A 173 -21.28 34.86 -14.25
N PRO A 174 -20.97 33.56 -14.11
CA PRO A 174 -20.05 33.07 -13.08
C PRO A 174 -18.58 33.39 -13.40
N VAL A 175 -17.91 34.10 -12.50
CA VAL A 175 -16.45 34.35 -12.57
C VAL A 175 -15.71 33.18 -11.96
N LYS A 176 -15.31 32.26 -12.85
CA LYS A 176 -14.48 31.11 -12.51
C LYS A 176 -13.02 31.51 -12.25
N ARG A 177 -12.35 30.79 -11.35
CA ARG A 177 -10.89 30.72 -11.25
C ARG A 177 -10.47 29.27 -11.06
N LEU A 178 -9.35 28.88 -11.66
CA LEU A 178 -8.71 27.59 -11.35
C LEU A 178 -8.07 27.67 -9.96
N ARG A 179 -8.45 26.76 -9.06
CA ARG A 179 -7.79 26.54 -7.77
C ARG A 179 -7.25 25.12 -7.70
N ARG A 180 -6.15 24.92 -6.96
CA ARG A 180 -5.63 23.58 -6.63
C ARG A 180 -6.28 23.09 -5.35
N GLU A 181 -7.05 22.01 -5.45
CA GLU A 181 -7.78 21.41 -4.33
C GLU A 181 -7.32 19.98 -4.08
N THR A 182 -7.22 19.58 -2.81
CA THR A 182 -6.78 18.23 -2.43
C THR A 182 -7.97 17.27 -2.46
N ILE A 183 -8.11 16.54 -3.55
CA ILE A 183 -9.22 15.59 -3.77
C ILE A 183 -8.86 14.17 -3.30
N ILE A 184 -9.88 13.32 -3.14
CA ILE A 184 -9.75 11.92 -2.73
C ILE A 184 -10.49 11.04 -3.73
N VAL A 185 -9.81 10.01 -4.25
CA VAL A 185 -10.31 9.17 -5.36
C VAL A 185 -10.03 7.69 -5.08
N HIS A 186 -11.03 6.83 -5.35
CA HIS A 186 -10.90 5.37 -5.31
C HIS A 186 -10.87 4.87 -6.77
N SER A 187 -9.74 4.29 -7.21
CA SER A 187 -9.51 3.95 -8.62
C SER A 187 -8.96 2.54 -8.79
N LYS A 188 -9.50 1.79 -9.77
CA LYS A 188 -9.15 0.38 -10.04
C LYS A 188 -7.85 0.18 -10.82
N LYS A 189 -7.17 1.26 -11.21
CA LYS A 189 -6.01 1.24 -12.10
C LYS A 189 -4.98 2.32 -11.72
N ILE A 190 -4.61 2.42 -10.44
CA ILE A 190 -3.72 3.53 -9.98
C ILE A 190 -2.30 3.48 -10.55
N ALA A 191 -1.92 2.40 -11.24
CA ALA A 191 -0.66 2.28 -11.96
C ALA A 191 -0.76 2.53 -13.48
N SER A 192 -1.95 2.76 -14.04
CA SER A 192 -2.08 2.97 -15.49
C SER A 192 -1.66 4.39 -15.89
N LYS A 193 -1.07 4.54 -17.08
CA LYS A 193 -0.68 5.86 -17.63
C LYS A 193 -1.85 6.86 -17.64
N SER A 194 -3.05 6.40 -18.00
CA SER A 194 -4.29 7.21 -18.01
C SER A 194 -4.80 7.67 -16.63
N PHE A 195 -4.24 7.18 -15.53
CA PHE A 195 -4.46 7.74 -14.19
C PHE A 195 -3.48 8.91 -13.93
N TRP A 196 -2.18 8.69 -14.19
CA TRP A 196 -1.13 9.70 -14.00
C TRP A 196 -1.10 10.82 -15.05
N GLN A 197 -1.80 10.64 -16.18
CA GLN A 197 -2.07 11.69 -17.15
C GLN A 197 -3.21 12.64 -16.71
N LYS A 198 -4.06 12.23 -15.76
CA LYS A 198 -5.14 13.07 -15.21
C LYS A 198 -4.70 13.90 -14.01
N THR A 199 -3.73 13.42 -13.23
CA THR A 199 -3.10 14.22 -12.16
C THR A 199 -2.33 15.40 -12.80
N PRO A 200 -2.67 16.67 -12.53
CA PRO A 200 -2.17 17.81 -13.31
C PRO A 200 -0.68 18.13 -13.10
N ASP A 201 -0.05 17.68 -12.01
CA ASP A 201 1.41 17.57 -11.92
C ASP A 201 1.90 16.33 -12.74
N SER A 202 1.52 16.27 -14.02
CA SER A 202 1.82 15.13 -14.90
C SER A 202 3.33 15.01 -15.11
N PHE A 203 3.89 13.85 -14.76
CA PHE A 203 5.32 13.66 -14.47
C PHE A 203 6.28 13.82 -15.68
N GLU A 204 5.75 14.07 -16.88
CA GLU A 204 6.48 14.12 -18.16
C GLU A 204 6.55 15.52 -18.79
N GLY A 205 5.62 16.45 -18.48
CA GLY A 205 5.43 17.68 -19.25
C GLY A 205 5.74 19.00 -18.55
N ALA A 206 5.41 19.14 -17.26
CA ALA A 206 5.56 20.40 -16.53
C ALA A 206 6.87 20.43 -15.71
N GLY A 207 7.62 21.54 -15.81
CA GLY A 207 8.72 21.79 -14.89
C GLY A 207 8.21 21.89 -13.45
N PHE A 208 8.82 21.15 -12.51
CA PHE A 208 8.43 21.17 -11.09
C PHE A 208 8.77 22.52 -10.42
N VAL A 209 7.96 23.55 -10.69
CA VAL A 209 8.06 24.89 -10.08
C VAL A 209 7.65 24.81 -8.61
N LEU A 210 8.61 24.46 -7.76
CA LEU A 210 8.56 24.78 -6.34
C LEU A 210 8.68 26.30 -6.15
N ARG A 211 8.22 26.81 -5.00
CA ARG A 211 8.81 28.04 -4.45
C ARG A 211 10.32 27.83 -4.37
N LYS A 212 11.09 28.77 -4.91
CA LYS A 212 12.55 28.68 -5.11
C LYS A 212 13.36 28.39 -3.82
N ASN A 213 12.72 28.55 -2.67
CA ASN A 213 13.26 28.50 -1.31
C ASN A 213 12.59 27.41 -0.43
N SER A 214 12.11 26.29 -0.99
CA SER A 214 11.62 25.17 -0.15
C SER A 214 12.80 24.47 0.55
N HIS A 215 12.77 24.47 1.88
CA HIS A 215 13.84 23.98 2.77
C HIS A 215 13.35 22.94 3.79
N LEU A 216 12.17 22.32 3.58
CA LEU A 216 11.34 21.58 4.56
C LEU A 216 12.11 20.58 5.48
N TYR A 217 12.73 21.10 6.55
CA TYR A 217 13.64 20.48 7.54
C TYR A 217 15.16 20.36 7.22
N GLN A 218 15.66 20.76 6.03
CA GLN A 218 16.99 20.42 5.36
C GLN A 218 17.35 19.11 4.36
N ARG A 219 16.46 16.95 4.00
CA ARG A 219 16.59 15.46 3.66
C ARG A 219 16.97 14.52 4.82
N ARG A 220 16.72 14.97 6.06
CA ARG A 220 16.71 14.23 7.32
C ARG A 220 15.42 13.43 7.36
N ALA A 221 15.49 12.21 6.85
CA ALA A 221 14.36 11.28 6.83
C ALA A 221 13.70 11.13 8.20
N SER A 222 14.47 11.15 9.30
CA SER A 222 13.96 11.12 10.67
C SER A 222 12.98 12.25 10.98
N GLU A 223 13.26 13.49 10.52
CA GLU A 223 12.45 14.67 10.81
C GLU A 223 11.24 14.80 9.89
N ILE A 224 11.41 14.45 8.60
CA ILE A 224 10.28 14.41 7.67
C ILE A 224 9.30 13.32 8.12
N VAL A 225 9.80 12.14 8.50
CA VAL A 225 8.98 11.05 9.05
C VAL A 225 8.33 11.45 10.38
N SER A 226 9.08 12.00 11.35
CA SER A 226 8.50 12.35 12.64
C SER A 226 7.46 13.46 12.53
N SER A 227 7.66 14.44 11.65
CA SER A 227 6.71 15.53 11.44
C SER A 227 5.43 15.05 10.76
N VAL A 228 5.55 14.27 9.67
CA VAL A 228 4.39 13.64 8.99
C VAL A 228 3.62 12.73 9.95
N VAL A 229 4.30 11.87 10.72
CA VAL A 229 3.67 11.00 11.73
C VAL A 229 2.98 11.83 12.82
N SER A 230 3.65 12.84 13.37
CA SER A 230 3.09 13.64 14.47
C SER A 230 1.88 14.45 14.03
N PHE A 231 1.94 15.08 12.85
CA PHE A 231 0.84 15.84 12.27
C PHE A 231 -0.34 14.93 11.89
N PHE A 232 -0.09 13.78 11.26
CA PHE A 232 -1.15 12.83 10.94
C PHE A 232 -1.82 12.29 12.22
N THR A 233 -1.04 11.99 13.26
CA THR A 233 -1.55 11.52 14.55
C THR A 233 -2.36 12.61 15.27
N SER A 234 -1.89 13.86 15.28
CA SER A 234 -2.62 14.95 15.93
C SER A 234 -3.93 15.26 15.23
N VAL A 235 -3.94 15.30 13.88
CA VAL A 235 -5.18 15.45 13.10
C VAL A 235 -6.13 14.28 13.36
N TYR A 236 -5.65 13.04 13.45
CA TYR A 236 -6.49 11.87 13.76
C TYR A 236 -7.17 12.00 15.12
N VAL A 237 -6.42 12.38 16.16
CA VAL A 237 -6.95 12.57 17.52
C VAL A 237 -7.92 13.75 17.57
N MET A 238 -7.56 14.90 17.00
CA MET A 238 -8.40 16.10 16.98
C MET A 238 -9.71 15.90 16.21
N ARG A 239 -9.68 15.10 15.13
CA ARG A 239 -10.83 14.84 14.25
C ARG A 239 -11.63 13.60 14.62
N TRP A 240 -11.23 12.83 15.65
CA TRP A 240 -11.94 11.63 16.09
C TRP A 240 -13.45 11.86 16.26
N LYS A 241 -13.83 12.95 16.93
CA LYS A 241 -15.24 13.28 17.21
C LYS A 241 -16.06 13.64 15.97
N ASP A 242 -15.45 14.19 14.92
CA ASP A 242 -16.14 14.53 13.67
C ASP A 242 -16.69 13.26 12.98
N PHE A 243 -16.01 12.13 13.13
CA PHE A 243 -16.40 10.84 12.55
C PHE A 243 -17.12 9.93 13.57
N PHE A 244 -16.74 10.01 14.84
CA PHE A 244 -17.16 9.11 15.92
C PHE A 244 -17.86 9.82 17.09
N LEU A 245 -18.74 10.78 16.81
CA LEU A 245 -19.58 11.55 17.76
C LEU A 245 -19.83 10.87 19.12
N LYS A 246 -20.40 9.65 19.11
CA LYS A 246 -20.83 8.90 20.31
C LYS A 246 -19.80 7.92 20.91
N LYS A 247 -18.61 7.74 20.32
CA LYS A 247 -17.54 6.90 20.89
C LYS A 247 -16.44 7.79 21.47
N GLU A 248 -15.96 7.48 22.67
CA GLU A 248 -14.74 8.11 23.20
C GLU A 248 -13.49 7.43 22.65
N LEU A 249 -12.40 8.20 22.58
CA LEU A 249 -11.07 7.68 22.26
C LEU A 249 -10.46 7.06 23.52
N LYS A 250 -10.73 5.77 23.74
CA LYS A 250 -10.34 5.01 24.94
C LYS A 250 -8.82 4.81 25.06
N CYS A 251 -8.10 4.80 23.95
CA CYS A 251 -6.63 4.79 23.93
C CYS A 251 -6.08 5.59 22.73
N PRO A 252 -4.89 6.20 22.84
CA PRO A 252 -4.33 7.01 21.76
C PRO A 252 -3.91 6.12 20.57
N PRO A 253 -4.17 6.55 19.32
CA PRO A 253 -3.59 5.92 18.14
C PRO A 253 -2.08 6.15 18.11
N SER A 254 -1.33 5.19 17.57
CA SER A 254 0.12 5.30 17.41
C SER A 254 0.51 4.78 16.04
N PHE A 255 1.33 5.53 15.30
CA PHE A 255 1.80 5.15 13.97
C PHE A 255 3.32 4.98 13.97
N ASP A 256 3.81 3.92 13.31
CA ASP A 256 5.20 3.81 12.89
C ASP A 256 5.41 4.59 11.59
N GLY A 257 6.62 5.08 11.34
CA GLY A 257 6.93 5.89 10.16
C GLY A 257 8.27 5.51 9.52
N ARG A 258 8.31 5.44 8.18
CA ARG A 258 9.48 4.96 7.42
C ARG A 258 9.65 5.71 6.10
N ALA A 259 10.86 6.18 5.80
CA ALA A 259 11.21 6.74 4.48
C ALA A 259 11.76 5.61 3.57
N VAL A 260 11.06 5.30 2.47
CA VAL A 260 11.30 4.11 1.62
C VAL A 260 11.36 4.48 0.14
N CYS A 261 12.41 4.04 -0.57
CA CYS A 261 12.60 4.26 -2.02
C CYS A 261 13.66 3.29 -2.64
N TYR A 262 14.19 3.59 -3.85
CA TYR A 262 15.34 2.90 -4.51
C TYR A 262 16.29 3.87 -5.27
N PRO A 263 17.64 3.90 -5.04
CA PRO A 263 18.51 5.04 -5.45
C PRO A 263 18.89 5.20 -6.93
N SER A 264 19.00 4.10 -7.69
CA SER A 264 19.55 4.12 -9.05
C SER A 264 18.89 3.04 -9.93
N SER A 265 19.12 3.14 -11.24
CA SER A 265 18.75 2.09 -12.20
C SER A 265 19.44 0.75 -11.92
N GLU A 266 20.67 0.76 -11.39
CA GLU A 266 21.35 -0.45 -10.95
C GLU A 266 20.69 -1.05 -9.70
N ILE A 267 20.39 -0.27 -8.67
CA ILE A 267 19.71 -0.80 -7.48
C ILE A 267 18.25 -1.20 -7.81
N LEU A 268 17.64 -0.62 -8.86
CA LEU A 268 16.39 -1.13 -9.43
C LEU A 268 16.60 -2.48 -10.14
N ARG A 269 17.62 -2.63 -10.99
CA ARG A 269 18.01 -3.91 -11.61
C ARG A 269 18.26 -4.97 -10.54
N ASP A 270 18.94 -4.61 -9.47
CA ASP A 270 19.30 -5.52 -8.39
C ASP A 270 18.10 -5.83 -7.49
N TYR A 271 17.16 -4.88 -7.27
CA TYR A 271 15.87 -5.14 -6.63
C TYR A 271 14.96 -6.04 -7.49
N LEU A 272 14.85 -5.79 -8.80
CA LEU A 272 14.11 -6.64 -9.73
C LEU A 272 14.74 -8.04 -9.83
N SER A 273 16.09 -8.11 -9.81
CA SER A 273 16.82 -9.37 -9.72
C SER A 273 16.55 -10.08 -8.39
N TRP A 274 16.51 -9.36 -7.27
CA TRP A 274 16.11 -9.90 -5.96
C TRP A 274 14.66 -10.38 -5.96
N ARG A 275 13.72 -9.68 -6.61
CA ARG A 275 12.32 -10.14 -6.78
C ARG A 275 12.25 -11.41 -7.64
N ARG A 276 13.00 -11.47 -8.75
CA ARG A 276 13.16 -12.66 -9.60
C ARG A 276 13.78 -13.82 -8.85
N VAL A 277 14.82 -13.59 -8.06
CA VAL A 277 15.48 -14.58 -7.18
C VAL A 277 14.53 -15.05 -6.07
N ASN A 278 13.72 -14.18 -5.46
CA ASN A 278 12.70 -14.57 -4.49
C ASN A 278 11.60 -15.43 -5.15
N CYS A 279 11.12 -15.05 -6.33
CA CYS A 279 10.18 -15.85 -7.11
C CYS A 279 10.78 -17.24 -7.39
N HIS A 280 12.04 -17.30 -7.84
CA HIS A 280 12.76 -18.52 -8.14
C HIS A 280 12.99 -19.41 -6.90
N ILE A 281 13.41 -18.83 -5.77
CA ILE A 281 13.61 -19.55 -4.49
C ILE A 281 12.26 -20.09 -3.98
N ASN A 282 11.22 -19.27 -3.95
CA ASN A 282 9.89 -19.68 -3.49
C ASN A 282 9.28 -20.74 -4.41
N ASN A 283 9.47 -20.64 -5.73
CA ASN A 283 8.99 -21.64 -6.67
C ASN A 283 9.77 -22.97 -6.58
N ARG A 284 11.10 -22.94 -6.37
CA ARG A 284 11.89 -24.14 -6.05
C ARG A 284 11.43 -24.80 -4.76
N TYR A 285 11.27 -24.01 -3.69
CA TYR A 285 10.76 -24.48 -2.40
C TYR A 285 9.38 -25.13 -2.55
N ASN A 286 8.43 -24.43 -3.18
CA ASN A 286 7.07 -24.91 -3.40
C ASN A 286 7.03 -26.18 -4.28
N SER A 287 7.87 -26.28 -5.30
CA SER A 287 7.94 -27.48 -6.17
C SER A 287 8.37 -28.73 -5.38
N CYS A 288 9.44 -28.62 -4.58
CA CYS A 288 9.87 -29.70 -3.70
C CYS A 288 8.84 -30.00 -2.60
N PHE A 289 8.30 -28.96 -1.95
CA PHE A 289 7.33 -29.09 -0.85
C PHE A 289 6.04 -29.79 -1.32
N TRP A 290 5.45 -29.37 -2.43
CA TRP A 290 4.24 -30.01 -2.95
C TRP A 290 4.51 -31.40 -3.53
N LYS A 291 5.71 -31.70 -4.06
CA LYS A 291 6.06 -33.08 -4.45
C LYS A 291 6.24 -34.00 -3.23
N LEU A 292 6.78 -33.51 -2.12
CA LEU A 292 6.81 -34.24 -0.83
C LEU A 292 5.40 -34.53 -0.29
N VAL A 293 4.48 -33.56 -0.38
CA VAL A 293 3.08 -33.76 0.02
C VAL A 293 2.35 -34.72 -0.94
N ALA A 294 2.63 -34.64 -2.25
CA ALA A 294 2.10 -35.58 -3.24
C ALA A 294 2.64 -37.02 -3.04
N SER A 295 3.85 -37.18 -2.50
CA SER A 295 4.39 -38.49 -2.08
C SER A 295 3.88 -38.93 -0.69
N GLY A 296 2.67 -38.55 -0.32
CA GLY A 296 1.96 -39.01 0.89
C GLY A 296 2.40 -38.41 2.24
N LYS A 297 3.37 -37.47 2.28
CA LYS A 297 3.85 -36.88 3.55
C LYS A 297 2.93 -35.76 4.02
N SER A 298 2.77 -35.60 5.33
CA SER A 298 2.04 -34.46 5.88
C SER A 298 2.76 -33.14 5.59
N LYS A 299 2.00 -32.03 5.57
CA LYS A 299 2.55 -30.67 5.44
C LYS A 299 3.65 -30.37 6.49
N ARG A 300 3.54 -30.94 7.69
CA ARG A 300 4.49 -30.74 8.81
C ARG A 300 5.81 -31.47 8.59
N GLU A 301 5.76 -32.72 8.12
CA GLU A 301 6.96 -33.50 7.75
C GLU A 301 7.64 -32.90 6.51
N ALA A 302 6.87 -32.48 5.51
CA ALA A 302 7.40 -31.80 4.34
C ALA A 302 8.10 -30.48 4.71
N GLN A 303 7.54 -29.67 5.62
CA GLN A 303 8.23 -28.49 6.15
C GLN A 303 9.52 -28.85 6.90
N HIS A 304 9.51 -29.91 7.72
CA HIS A 304 10.69 -30.36 8.44
C HIS A 304 11.82 -30.82 7.50
N GLN A 305 11.49 -31.62 6.47
CA GLN A 305 12.43 -32.11 5.46
C GLN A 305 12.90 -31.02 4.46
N MET A 306 12.38 -29.80 4.55
CA MET A 306 12.79 -28.63 3.77
C MET A 306 13.57 -27.60 4.58
N LYS A 307 13.74 -27.79 5.90
CA LYS A 307 14.38 -26.82 6.79
C LYS A 307 15.91 -26.95 6.75
N GLY A 308 16.61 -25.89 6.36
CA GLY A 308 18.09 -25.84 6.33
C GLY A 308 18.75 -26.62 5.17
N VAL A 309 17.97 -27.13 4.21
CA VAL A 309 18.46 -27.98 3.11
C VAL A 309 18.85 -27.14 1.88
N GLN A 310 19.93 -27.51 1.19
CA GLN A 310 20.28 -26.90 -0.09
C GLN A 310 19.27 -27.28 -1.18
N MET A 311 18.52 -26.30 -1.70
CA MET A 311 17.39 -26.54 -2.61
C MET A 311 17.77 -27.25 -3.92
N GLN A 312 19.00 -27.08 -4.43
CA GLN A 312 19.47 -27.76 -5.64
C GLN A 312 19.49 -29.28 -5.45
N LYS A 313 20.23 -29.76 -4.44
CA LYS A 313 20.23 -31.17 -4.03
C LYS A 313 18.83 -31.69 -3.76
N LYS A 314 17.93 -30.87 -3.20
CA LYS A 314 16.55 -31.30 -2.90
C LYS A 314 15.66 -31.46 -4.14
N LEU A 315 15.94 -30.74 -5.24
CA LEU A 315 15.27 -30.97 -6.53
C LEU A 315 15.75 -32.29 -7.14
N GLU A 316 17.03 -32.60 -7.04
CA GLU A 316 17.65 -33.86 -7.51
C GLU A 316 17.13 -35.08 -6.72
N GLU A 317 17.17 -35.03 -5.38
CA GLU A 317 16.63 -36.06 -4.47
C GLU A 317 15.15 -36.39 -4.73
N LEU A 318 14.39 -35.42 -5.24
CA LEU A 318 12.95 -35.57 -5.52
C LEU A 318 12.65 -35.74 -7.01
N SER A 319 13.68 -35.84 -7.88
CA SER A 319 13.56 -35.88 -9.34
C SER A 319 12.58 -34.83 -9.88
N VAL A 320 12.74 -33.58 -9.43
CA VAL A 320 11.97 -32.43 -9.91
C VAL A 320 12.72 -31.84 -11.10
N GLU A 321 12.21 -32.07 -12.31
CA GLU A 321 12.71 -31.48 -13.55
C GLU A 321 12.38 -29.98 -13.63
N TYR A 322 12.95 -29.20 -12.70
CA TYR A 322 12.62 -27.79 -12.49
C TYR A 322 12.68 -27.00 -13.80
N ASP A 323 13.70 -27.25 -14.62
CA ASP A 323 13.91 -26.48 -15.85
C ASP A 323 13.01 -26.85 -17.04
N LYS A 324 12.13 -27.85 -16.88
CA LYS A 324 10.97 -28.08 -17.76
C LYS A 324 9.70 -27.36 -17.30
N ILE A 325 9.66 -26.81 -16.07
CA ILE A 325 8.53 -25.99 -15.61
C ILE A 325 8.44 -24.72 -16.49
N PRO A 326 7.24 -24.28 -16.91
CA PRO A 326 7.10 -23.08 -17.73
C PRO A 326 7.79 -21.84 -17.13
N SER A 327 8.43 -21.04 -17.99
CA SER A 327 9.28 -19.90 -17.61
C SER A 327 8.57 -18.89 -16.72
N ILE A 328 7.26 -18.66 -16.95
CA ILE A 328 6.41 -17.77 -16.16
C ILE A 328 6.41 -18.08 -14.65
N PHE A 329 6.45 -19.36 -14.27
CA PHE A 329 6.50 -19.78 -12.86
C PHE A 329 7.92 -19.77 -12.27
N ARG A 330 8.96 -19.98 -13.12
CA ARG A 330 10.37 -20.01 -12.68
C ARG A 330 11.04 -18.65 -12.55
N LEU A 331 10.62 -17.69 -13.37
CA LEU A 331 11.28 -16.39 -13.55
C LEU A 331 10.38 -15.21 -13.15
N GLY A 332 9.08 -15.46 -12.97
CA GLY A 332 8.04 -14.45 -12.79
C GLY A 332 7.59 -13.83 -14.12
N SER A 333 6.49 -13.09 -14.06
CA SER A 333 5.99 -12.27 -15.17
C SER A 333 6.60 -10.86 -15.11
N SER A 334 7.27 -10.45 -16.18
CA SER A 334 7.59 -9.05 -16.46
C SER A 334 6.75 -8.59 -17.65
N ILE A 335 6.12 -7.43 -17.52
CA ILE A 335 5.52 -6.69 -18.64
C ILE A 335 6.44 -5.48 -18.87
N PHE A 336 6.74 -5.20 -20.14
CA PHE A 336 7.61 -4.13 -20.59
C PHE A 336 6.78 -3.06 -21.32
#